data_AF-A0A7J2S7C2-F1
#
_entry.id   AF-A0A7J2S7C2-F1
#
_cell.length_a   1.000
_cell.length_b   1.000
_cell.length_c   1.000
_cell.angle_alpha   90.00
_cell.angle_beta   90.00
_cell.angle_gamma   90.00
#
_symmetry.space_group_name_H-M   'P 1'
#
loop_
_entity.id
_entity.type
_entity.pdbx_description
1 polymer ?
#
loop_
_entity_poly.entity_id
_entity_poly.type
_entity_poly.pdbx_seq_one_letter_code
_entity_poly.pdbx_strand_id
1 'polypeptide(L)' 'DQLLPYMALATNRGESAFLVRNVSNHAKTNMWLIKHFLDVEFETKKSDNIIEVIVKS' A
#
# COMPACT_ATOMS: atom_id res chain seq x y z
N ASP A 1 7.03 3.03 -3.28
CA ASP A 1 6.43 4.11 -4.09
C ASP A 1 5.81 3.62 -5.39
N GLN A 2 6.62 3.23 -6.37
CA GLN A 2 6.17 2.97 -7.75
C GLN A 2 5.23 1.76 -7.91
N LEU A 3 5.28 0.79 -6.99
CA LEU A 3 4.41 -0.40 -7.02
C LEU A 3 2.98 -0.12 -6.54
N LEU A 4 2.77 0.95 -5.75
CA LEU A 4 1.49 1.23 -5.10
C LEU A 4 0.30 1.32 -6.07
N PRO A 5 0.40 1.98 -7.24
CA PRO A 5 -0.72 2.05 -8.19
C PRO A 5 -1.09 0.68 -8.74
N TYR A 6 -0.11 -0.17 -9.06
CA TYR A 6 -0.36 -1.50 -9.61
C TYR A 6 -1.02 -2.43 -8.59
N MET A 7 -0.57 -2.35 -7.33
CA MET A 7 -1.18 -3.10 -6.24
C MET A 7 -2.63 -2.67 -5.99
N ALA A 8 -2.90 -1.36 -6.04
CA ALA A 8 -4.26 -0.83 -5.90
C ALA A 8 -5.18 -1.24 -7.05
N LEU A 9 -4.68 -1.34 -8.28
CA LEU A 9 -5.47 -1.80 -9.43
C LEU A 9 -5.72 -3.31 -9.43
N ALA A 10 -4.92 -4.07 -8.68
CA ALA A 10 -5.02 -5.53 -8.60
C ALA A 10 -5.97 -6.02 -7.50
N THR A 11 -6.53 -5.13 -6.67
CA THR A 11 -7.36 -5.50 -5.50
C THR A 11 -8.62 -6.30 -5.86
N ASN A 12 -9.12 -6.16 -7.08
CA ASN A 12 -10.23 -6.97 -7.61
C ASN A 12 -9.89 -8.47 -7.75
N ARG A 13 -8.61 -8.85 -7.61
CA ARG A 13 -8.14 -10.25 -7.59
C ARG A 13 -7.77 -10.71 -6.18
N GLY A 14 -8.03 -9.91 -5.16
CA GLY A 14 -7.67 -10.15 -3.77
C GLY A 14 -6.68 -9.11 -3.23
N GLU A 15 -6.32 -9.25 -1.96
CA GLU A 15 -5.39 -8.35 -1.30
C GLU A 15 -3.99 -8.44 -1.92
N SER A 16 -3.30 -7.30 -2.01
CA SER A 16 -1.91 -7.24 -2.41
C SER A 16 -1.04 -6.80 -1.24
N ALA A 17 0.09 -7.45 -1.00
CA ALA A 17 0.98 -7.13 0.12
C ALA A 17 2.46 -7.06 -0.30
N PHE A 18 3.25 -6.22 0.38
CA PHE A 18 4.70 -6.15 0.22
C PHE A 18 5.40 -5.77 1.53
N LEU A 19 6.67 -6.17 1.64
CA LEU A 19 7.51 -5.91 2.81
C LEU A 19 8.54 -4.81 2.51
N VAL A 20 8.68 -3.86 3.42
CA VAL A 20 9.69 -2.79 3.36
C VAL A 20 10.27 -2.50 4.74
N ARG A 21 11.48 -1.92 4.79
CA ARG A 21 12.09 -1.49 6.05
C ARG A 21 11.54 -0.15 6.55
N ASN A 22 11.09 0.70 5.63
CA ASN A 22 10.46 1.97 5.94
C ASN A 22 9.43 2.32 4.86
N VAL A 23 8.45 3.15 5.24
CA VAL A 23 7.52 3.78 4.29
C VAL A 23 7.96 5.23 4.13
N SER A 24 8.45 5.57 2.95
CA SER A 24 8.92 6.93 2.61
C SER A 24 7.75 7.94 2.70
N ASN A 25 8.07 9.24 2.83
CA ASN A 25 7.03 10.28 2.78
C ASN A 25 6.33 10.33 1.42
N HIS A 26 7.06 10.10 0.32
CA HIS A 26 6.46 9.96 -1.00
C HIS A 26 5.46 8.80 -1.05
N ALA A 27 5.76 7.68 -0.38
CA ALA A 27 4.90 6.51 -0.41
C ALA A 27 3.60 6.80 0.34
N LYS A 28 3.68 7.49 1.47
CA LYS A 28 2.50 7.94 2.23
C LYS A 28 1.63 8.90 1.41
N THR A 29 2.24 9.87 0.73
CA THR A 29 1.51 10.78 -0.17
C THR A 29 0.84 10.02 -1.31
N ASN A 30 1.53 9.05 -1.92
CA ASN A 30 0.96 8.23 -2.98
C ASN A 30 -0.18 7.34 -2.45
N MET A 31 -0.05 6.72 -1.28
CA MET A 31 -1.15 5.97 -0.64
C MET A 31 -2.37 6.86 -0.40
N TRP A 32 -2.15 8.06 0.15
CA TRP A 32 -3.20 9.04 0.38
C TRP A 32 -3.89 9.48 -0.93
N LEU A 33 -3.12 9.70 -1.99
CA LEU A 33 -3.66 10.06 -3.30
C LEU A 33 -4.45 8.90 -3.91
N ILE A 34 -3.89 7.70 -3.90
CA ILE A 34 -4.51 6.52 -4.50
C ILE A 34 -5.88 6.23 -3.88
N LYS A 35 -6.00 6.26 -2.54
CA LYS A 35 -7.29 6.04 -1.87
C LYS A 35 -8.35 7.12 -2.14
N HIS A 36 -7.95 8.30 -2.65
CA HIS A 36 -8.91 9.34 -3.05
C HIS A 36 -9.49 9.07 -4.44
N PHE A 37 -8.78 8.34 -5.30
CA PHE A 37 -9.20 8.06 -6.68
C PHE A 37 -9.71 6.63 -6.88
N LEU A 38 -9.21 5.68 -6.08
CA LEU A 38 -9.55 4.26 -6.13
C LEU A 38 -10.18 3.87 -4.80
N ASP A 39 -11.19 3.01 -4.85
CA ASP A 39 -11.86 2.43 -3.70
C ASP A 39 -10.99 1.32 -3.08
N VAL A 40 -9.90 1.75 -2.44
CA VAL A 40 -8.90 0.90 -1.80
C VAL A 40 -8.43 1.50 -0.49
N GLU A 41 -8.09 0.63 0.44
CA GLU A 41 -7.50 0.95 1.73
C GLU A 41 -6.07 0.42 1.84
N PHE A 42 -5.25 1.17 2.56
CA PHE A 42 -3.86 0.80 2.87
C PHE A 42 -3.73 0.50 4.35
N GLU A 43 -3.29 -0.71 4.67
CA GLU A 43 -2.97 -1.14 6.04
C GLU A 43 -1.46 -1.35 6.18
N THR A 44 -0.87 -0.90 7.28
CA THR A 44 0.55 -1.12 7.58
C THR A 44 0.72 -1.87 8.89
N LYS A 45 1.32 -3.06 8.85
CA LYS A 45 1.66 -3.85 10.02
C LYS A 45 3.16 -3.78 10.25
N LYS A 46 3.59 -3.43 11.46
CA LYS A 46 5.02 -3.38 11.82
C LYS A 46 5.35 -4.56 12.73
N SER A 47 6.33 -5.35 12.31
CA SER A 47 6.89 -6.46 13.07
C SER A 47 8.42 -6.30 13.05
N ASP A 48 9.00 -6.07 14.22
CA ASP A 48 10.43 -5.74 14.38
C ASP A 48 10.87 -4.56 13.47
N ASN A 49 11.77 -4.84 12.52
CA ASN A 49 12.36 -3.88 11.57
C ASN A 49 11.74 -3.97 10.17
N ILE A 50 10.62 -4.67 10.03
CA ILE A 50 9.90 -4.86 8.76
C ILE A 50 8.49 -4.29 8.91
N ILE A 51 8.07 -3.59 7.87
CA ILE A 51 6.71 -3.08 7.69
C ILE A 51 6.11 -3.85 6.53
N GLU A 52 5.02 -4.54 6.79
CA GLU A 52 4.14 -5.08 5.78
C GLU A 52 3.11 -4.03 5.41
N VAL A 53 2.99 -3.76 4.12
CA VAL A 53 1.99 -2.87 3.55
C VAL A 53 1.01 -3.72 2.75
N ILE A 54 -0.26 -3.64 3.13
CA ILE A 54 -1.36 -4.40 2.54
C ILE A 54 -2.29 -3.39 1.84
N VAL A 55 -2.73 -3.75 0.63
CA VAL A 55 -3.67 -2.99 -0.19
C VAL A 55 -4.88 -3.87 -0.44
N LYS A 56 -6.06 -3.37 -0.08
CA LYS A 56 -7.33 -4.11 -0.16
C LYS A 56 -8.46 -3.19 -0.62
N SER A 57 -9.50 -3.75 -1.23
CA SER A 57 -10.76 -3.05 -1.53
C SER A 57 -11.77 -3.29 -0.43
#